data_AF-A0A671UTJ3-F1
#
_entry.id   AF-A0A671UTJ3-F1
#
_cell.length_a   1.000
_cell.length_b   1.000
_cell.length_c   1.000
_cell.angle_alpha   90.00
_cell.angle_beta   90.00
_cell.angle_gamma   90.00
#
_symmetry.space_group_name_H-M   'P 1'
#
loop_
_entity.id
_entity.type
_entity.pdbx_description
1 polymer ?
#
loop_
_entity_poly.entity_id
_entity_poly.type
_entity_poly.pdbx_seq_one_letter_code
_entity_poly.pdbx_strand_id
1 'polypeptide(L)'
;MERFVRLNPPTASNSKLANITAAERAKQYKELHEDGGKLFCTPCNIVVDHRRNSTKRDHLSSANHQKRKSETPADIALKRQTTITSRIARHTIVCMEWIKACTATNTTLSRSDNAMMRSFLLNRVVNGGAIPNHKQLQERYTTFFFFLFSYL
;
A
#
# COMPACT_ATOMS: atom_id res chain seq x y z
N MET A 1 -24.99 46.63 -44.77
CA MET A 1 -25.19 45.17 -44.65
C MET A 1 -24.17 44.59 -43.70
N GLU A 2 -24.61 43.66 -42.87
CA GLU A 2 -24.02 43.28 -41.59
C GLU A 2 -22.81 42.35 -41.66
N ARG A 3 -21.97 42.49 -40.65
CA ARG A 3 -20.70 41.81 -40.42
C ARG A 3 -20.98 40.44 -39.78
N PHE A 4 -20.77 39.35 -40.52
CA PHE A 4 -20.86 38.00 -39.96
C PHE A 4 -19.60 37.66 -39.14
N VAL A 5 -19.64 37.97 -37.85
CA VAL A 5 -18.72 37.38 -36.87
C VAL A 5 -19.13 35.93 -36.69
N ARG A 6 -18.32 34.99 -37.18
CA ARG A 6 -18.48 33.57 -36.85
C ARG A 6 -18.11 33.39 -35.38
N LEU A 7 -19.11 33.27 -34.52
CA LEU A 7 -18.92 32.79 -33.16
C LEU A 7 -18.53 31.31 -33.25
N ASN A 8 -17.33 30.98 -32.78
CA ASN A 8 -16.97 29.59 -32.51
C ASN A 8 -17.95 29.04 -31.46
N PRO A 9 -18.49 27.82 -31.63
CA PRO A 9 -19.36 27.23 -30.64
C PRO A 9 -18.59 27.10 -29.31
N PRO A 10 -19.24 27.34 -28.15
CA PRO A 10 -18.60 27.15 -26.87
C PRO A 10 -18.21 25.68 -26.77
N THR A 11 -16.91 25.39 -26.85
CA THR A 11 -16.40 24.11 -26.38
C THR A 11 -16.80 24.04 -24.92
N ALA A 12 -17.83 23.25 -24.62
CA ALA A 12 -18.22 22.95 -23.27
C ALA A 12 -17.01 22.33 -22.59
N SER A 13 -16.24 23.15 -21.87
CA SER A 13 -15.22 22.65 -20.97
C SER A 13 -16.00 21.96 -19.86
N ASN A 14 -16.22 20.67 -20.02
CA ASN A 14 -16.56 19.78 -18.92
C ASN A 14 -15.32 19.71 -18.01
N SER A 15 -15.03 20.80 -17.33
CA SER A 15 -13.99 20.92 -16.30
C SER A 15 -14.44 20.33 -14.97
N LYS A 16 -15.51 19.50 -14.98
CA LYS A 16 -15.66 18.49 -13.94
C LYS A 16 -14.62 17.42 -14.24
N LEU A 17 -13.41 17.62 -13.73
CA LEU A 17 -12.54 16.52 -13.36
C LEU A 17 -13.42 15.62 -12.47
N ALA A 18 -14.02 14.59 -13.07
CA ALA A 18 -14.67 13.54 -12.31
C ALA A 18 -13.69 13.15 -11.20
N ASN A 19 -14.17 13.07 -9.96
CA ASN A 19 -13.38 12.72 -8.79
C ASN A 19 -12.93 11.26 -8.93
N ILE A 20 -11.99 11.01 -9.82
CA ILE A 20 -11.40 9.70 -10.03
C ILE A 20 -10.50 9.41 -8.85
N THR A 21 -10.79 8.30 -8.18
CA THR A 21 -10.03 7.83 -7.03
C THR A 21 -8.66 7.32 -7.47
N ALA A 22 -7.71 7.26 -6.53
CA ALA A 22 -6.43 6.61 -6.79
C ALA A 22 -6.62 5.14 -7.21
N ALA A 23 -7.59 4.43 -6.63
CA ALA A 23 -7.86 3.03 -6.90
C ALA A 23 -8.36 2.80 -8.34
N GLU A 24 -9.28 3.64 -8.82
CA GLU A 24 -9.73 3.61 -10.22
C GLU A 24 -8.58 3.91 -11.18
N ARG A 25 -7.70 4.84 -10.78
CA ARG A 25 -6.54 5.22 -11.61
C ARG A 25 -5.49 4.12 -11.68
N ALA A 26 -5.25 3.38 -10.60
CA ALA A 26 -4.34 2.24 -10.58
C ALA A 26 -4.76 1.16 -11.57
N LYS A 27 -6.07 0.93 -11.76
CA LYS A 27 -6.58 -0.04 -12.75
C LYS A 27 -6.27 0.34 -14.20
N GLN A 28 -6.05 1.63 -14.49
CA GLN A 28 -5.76 2.12 -15.85
C GLN A 28 -4.29 1.93 -16.25
N TYR A 29 -3.38 1.75 -15.28
CA TYR A 29 -1.94 1.75 -15.52
C TYR A 29 -1.27 0.60 -14.77
N LYS A 30 -0.72 -0.38 -15.50
CA LYS A 30 -0.06 -1.57 -14.93
C LYS A 30 1.08 -1.25 -13.96
N GLU A 31 1.75 -0.12 -14.17
CA GLU A 31 2.94 0.28 -13.39
C GLU A 31 2.58 1.04 -12.12
N LEU A 32 1.32 1.46 -11.98
CA LEU A 32 0.84 2.23 -10.83
C LEU A 32 0.03 1.33 -9.90
N HIS A 33 0.13 1.60 -8.61
CA HIS A 33 -0.70 0.94 -7.60
C HIS A 33 -1.24 1.95 -6.60
N GLU A 34 -2.39 1.63 -6.03
CA GLU A 34 -2.98 2.43 -4.96
C GLU A 34 -2.62 1.83 -3.60
N ASP A 35 -2.37 2.71 -2.63
CA ASP A 35 -2.28 2.37 -1.22
C ASP A 35 -2.68 3.58 -0.35
N GLY A 36 -3.61 3.38 0.58
CA GLY A 36 -4.03 4.41 1.54
C GLY A 36 -4.61 5.68 0.89
N GLY A 37 -5.30 5.53 -0.24
CA GLY A 37 -5.87 6.63 -1.03
C GLY A 37 -4.85 7.37 -1.90
N LYS A 38 -3.59 6.93 -1.93
CA LYS A 38 -2.52 7.54 -2.72
C LYS A 38 -2.12 6.62 -3.87
N LEU A 39 -1.71 7.22 -4.98
CA LEU A 39 -1.24 6.49 -6.15
C LEU A 39 0.28 6.50 -6.17
N PHE A 40 0.89 5.33 -6.30
CA PHE A 40 2.33 5.14 -6.32
C PHE A 40 2.78 4.56 -7.66
N CYS A 41 3.96 4.99 -8.10
CA CYS A 41 4.64 4.36 -9.23
C CYS A 41 5.56 3.26 -8.72
N THR A 42 5.38 2.02 -9.20
CA THR A 42 6.11 0.85 -8.69
C THR A 42 7.60 0.88 -9.06
N PRO A 43 7.99 1.20 -10.31
CA PRO A 43 9.42 1.35 -10.66
C PRO A 43 10.08 2.55 -9.97
N CYS A 44 9.37 3.67 -9.82
CA CYS A 44 9.96 4.91 -9.30
C CYS A 44 9.94 5.02 -7.78
N ASN A 45 9.04 4.30 -7.09
CA ASN A 45 8.78 4.41 -5.65
C ASN A 45 8.54 5.86 -5.20
N ILE A 46 7.65 6.53 -5.93
CA ILE A 46 7.18 7.88 -5.60
C ILE A 46 5.66 7.94 -5.69
N VAL A 47 5.08 8.91 -4.98
CA VAL A 47 3.66 9.26 -5.08
C VAL A 47 3.43 10.07 -6.36
N VAL A 48 2.38 9.71 -7.11
CA VAL A 48 1.95 10.39 -8.34
C VAL A 48 0.53 10.94 -8.15
N ASP A 49 0.24 12.12 -8.69
CA ASP A 49 -1.09 12.70 -8.63
C ASP A 49 -2.12 11.86 -9.44
N HIS A 50 -3.13 11.33 -8.76
CA HIS A 50 -4.19 10.56 -9.40
C HIS A 50 -5.18 11.42 -10.18
N ARG A 51 -5.29 12.73 -9.88
CA ARG A 51 -6.30 13.63 -10.47
C ARG A 51 -6.02 13.91 -11.94
N ARG A 52 -4.81 14.38 -12.28
CA ARG A 52 -4.48 14.84 -13.66
C ARG A 52 -3.89 13.74 -14.53
N ASN A 53 -4.54 13.43 -15.66
CA ASN A 53 -4.08 12.34 -16.52
C ASN A 53 -2.77 12.66 -17.25
N SER A 54 -2.58 13.92 -17.67
CA SER A 54 -1.35 14.39 -18.32
C SER A 54 -0.13 14.14 -17.44
N THR A 55 -0.15 14.57 -16.18
CA THR A 55 0.95 14.39 -15.22
C THR A 55 1.40 12.93 -15.09
N LYS A 56 0.46 11.98 -15.15
CA LYS A 56 0.80 10.54 -15.14
C LYS A 56 1.47 10.12 -16.43
N ARG A 57 0.91 10.50 -17.58
CA ARG A 57 1.49 10.18 -18.88
C ARG A 57 2.90 10.74 -19.00
N ASP A 58 3.11 11.98 -18.59
CA ASP A 58 4.40 12.65 -18.60
C ASP A 58 5.40 11.97 -17.67
N HIS A 59 4.95 11.54 -16.48
CA HIS A 59 5.78 10.75 -15.57
C HIS A 59 6.21 9.41 -16.21
N LEU A 60 5.26 8.65 -16.77
CA LEU A 60 5.51 7.34 -17.36
C LEU A 60 6.34 7.43 -18.65
N SER A 61 6.25 8.53 -19.40
CA SER A 61 7.09 8.75 -20.59
C SER A 61 8.49 9.30 -20.26
N SER A 62 8.73 9.72 -19.02
CA SER A 62 10.03 10.30 -18.63
C SER A 62 11.17 9.27 -18.75
N ALA A 63 12.35 9.75 -19.18
CA ALA A 63 13.55 8.92 -19.31
C ALA A 63 13.94 8.24 -17.99
N ASN A 64 13.75 8.94 -16.86
CA ASN A 64 14.00 8.41 -15.52
C ASN A 64 13.12 7.20 -15.20
N HIS A 65 11.83 7.27 -15.55
CA HIS A 65 10.91 6.15 -15.35
C HIS A 65 11.30 4.96 -16.23
N GLN A 66 11.61 5.20 -17.52
CA GLN A 66 12.03 4.13 -18.43
C GLN A 66 13.30 3.42 -17.96
N LYS A 67 14.29 4.18 -17.45
CA LYS A 67 15.52 3.60 -16.87
C LYS A 67 15.24 2.71 -15.66
N ARG A 68 14.31 3.11 -14.78
CA ARG A 68 13.94 2.30 -13.60
C ARG A 68 13.05 1.12 -13.94
N LYS A 69 12.23 1.24 -14.99
CA LYS A 69 11.37 0.17 -15.48
C LYS A 69 12.17 -1.03 -16.02
N SER A 70 13.40 -0.80 -16.51
CA SER A 70 14.30 -1.88 -16.92
C SER A 70 15.00 -2.60 -15.76
N GLU A 71 14.85 -2.16 -14.50
CA GLU A 71 15.34 -2.90 -13.34
C GLU A 71 14.56 -4.22 -13.18
N THR A 72 15.17 -5.24 -12.56
CA THR A 72 14.56 -6.57 -12.51
C THR A 72 13.25 -6.57 -11.68
N PRO A 73 12.26 -7.42 -12.03
CA PRO A 73 11.02 -7.51 -11.27
C PRO A 73 11.21 -7.85 -9.79
N ALA A 74 12.28 -8.56 -9.44
CA ALA A 74 12.61 -8.92 -8.06
C ALA A 74 13.01 -7.68 -7.24
N ASP A 75 13.84 -6.79 -7.81
CA ASP A 75 14.26 -5.54 -7.16
C ASP A 75 13.08 -4.57 -6.98
N ILE A 76 12.16 -4.55 -7.95
CA ILE A 76 10.97 -3.70 -7.94
C ILE A 76 9.96 -4.18 -6.88
N ALA A 77 9.74 -5.49 -6.77
CA ALA A 77 8.83 -6.07 -5.78
C ALA A 77 9.30 -5.80 -4.33
N LEU A 78 10.60 -5.85 -4.08
CA LEU A 78 11.19 -5.59 -2.76
C LEU A 78 11.03 -4.13 -2.32
N LYS A 79 11.01 -3.19 -3.27
CA LYS A 79 10.99 -1.74 -2.99
C LYS A 79 9.59 -1.12 -2.98
N ARG A 80 8.54 -1.92 -3.21
CA ARG A 80 7.17 -1.40 -3.33
C ARG A 80 6.76 -0.56 -2.11
N GLN A 81 6.63 0.74 -2.33
CA GLN A 81 6.27 1.67 -1.28
C GLN A 81 4.80 1.53 -0.88
N THR A 82 4.52 1.54 0.41
CA THR A 82 3.17 1.63 0.99
C THR A 82 3.14 2.74 2.03
N THR A 83 1.95 3.24 2.33
CA THR A 83 1.71 4.17 3.41
C THR A 83 2.00 3.52 4.76
N ILE A 84 2.40 4.35 5.72
CA ILE A 84 2.65 3.91 7.10
C ILE A 84 1.39 3.28 7.69
N THR A 85 0.22 3.84 7.42
CA THR A 85 -1.07 3.32 7.89
C THR A 85 -1.32 1.89 7.41
N SER A 86 -1.18 1.63 6.10
CA SER A 86 -1.31 0.29 5.55
C SER A 86 -0.29 -0.69 6.13
N ARG A 87 0.96 -0.25 6.31
CA ARG A 87 2.01 -1.06 6.92
C ARG A 87 1.68 -1.43 8.37
N ILE A 88 1.23 -0.47 9.16
CA ILE A 88 0.80 -0.69 10.55
C ILE A 88 -0.40 -1.64 10.58
N ALA A 89 -1.43 -1.42 9.76
CA ALA A 89 -2.62 -2.26 9.70
C ALA A 89 -2.27 -3.72 9.37
N ARG A 90 -1.47 -3.96 8.33
CA ARG A 90 -0.97 -5.30 7.98
C ARG A 90 -0.21 -5.96 9.14
N HIS A 91 0.69 -5.21 9.76
CA HIS A 91 1.48 -5.70 10.89
C HIS A 91 0.60 -6.05 12.10
N THR A 92 -0.41 -5.22 12.39
CA THR A 92 -1.40 -5.47 13.43
C THR A 92 -2.18 -6.76 13.19
N ILE A 93 -2.64 -6.99 11.95
CA ILE A 93 -3.35 -8.23 11.58
C ILE A 93 -2.46 -9.45 11.81
N VAL A 94 -1.20 -9.43 11.34
CA VAL A 94 -0.26 -10.54 11.55
C VAL A 94 -0.08 -10.84 13.04
N CYS A 95 0.02 -9.81 13.88
CA CYS A 95 0.16 -10.00 15.32
C CYS A 95 -1.08 -10.64 15.95
N MET A 96 -2.27 -10.17 15.58
CA MET A 96 -3.52 -10.72 16.11
C MET A 96 -3.70 -12.18 15.70
N GLU A 97 -3.48 -12.51 14.42
CA GLU A 97 -3.62 -13.87 13.93
C GLU A 97 -2.58 -14.82 14.57
N TRP A 98 -1.37 -14.34 14.79
CA TRP A 98 -0.34 -15.11 15.51
C TRP A 98 -0.72 -15.37 16.97
N ILE A 99 -1.25 -14.36 17.68
CA ILE A 99 -1.74 -14.51 19.05
C ILE A 99 -2.89 -15.52 19.10
N LYS A 100 -3.87 -15.41 18.18
CA LYS A 100 -5.00 -16.37 18.09
C LYS A 100 -4.50 -17.80 17.88
N ALA A 101 -3.54 -18.00 16.98
CA ALA A 101 -2.97 -19.32 16.74
C ALA A 101 -2.25 -19.89 17.98
N CYS A 102 -1.51 -19.04 18.71
CA CYS A 102 -0.88 -19.43 19.96
C CYS A 102 -1.93 -19.84 21.01
N THR A 103 -2.97 -19.03 21.20
CA THR A 103 -4.06 -19.33 22.13
C THR A 103 -4.80 -20.62 21.75
N ALA A 104 -5.13 -20.81 20.48
CA ALA A 104 -5.85 -21.99 20.01
C ALA A 104 -5.06 -23.30 20.19
N THR A 105 -3.73 -23.22 20.18
CA THR A 105 -2.83 -24.38 20.33
C THR A 105 -2.27 -24.53 21.75
N ASN A 106 -2.69 -23.68 22.70
CA ASN A 106 -2.07 -23.55 24.02
C ASN A 106 -0.53 -23.35 23.95
N THR A 107 -0.05 -22.72 22.87
CA THR A 107 1.36 -22.40 22.68
C THR A 107 1.67 -21.09 23.41
N THR A 108 2.74 -21.07 24.20
CA THR A 108 3.16 -19.85 24.89
C THR A 108 3.71 -18.82 23.90
N LEU A 109 3.36 -17.54 24.07
CA LEU A 109 3.89 -16.47 23.21
C LEU A 109 5.43 -16.40 23.24
N SER A 110 6.06 -16.83 24.34
CA SER A 110 7.52 -16.95 24.48
C SER A 110 8.16 -17.90 23.47
N ARG A 111 7.41 -18.88 22.93
CA ARG A 111 7.89 -19.76 21.87
C ARG A 111 8.23 -19.00 20.59
N SER A 112 7.62 -17.84 20.35
CA SER A 112 7.92 -16.94 19.22
C SER A 112 9.39 -16.47 19.21
N ASP A 113 10.05 -16.49 20.37
CA ASP A 113 11.45 -16.11 20.51
C ASP A 113 12.41 -17.29 20.38
N ASN A 114 11.91 -18.52 20.22
CA ASN A 114 12.73 -19.68 19.95
C ASN A 114 13.51 -19.50 18.64
N ALA A 115 14.83 -19.67 18.68
CA ALA A 115 15.71 -19.43 17.53
C ALA A 115 15.36 -20.28 16.29
N MET A 116 15.00 -21.55 16.49
CA MET A 116 14.60 -22.44 15.39
C MET A 116 13.29 -21.96 14.77
N MET A 117 12.30 -21.62 15.60
CA MET A 117 11.02 -21.11 15.11
C MET A 117 11.18 -19.77 14.40
N ARG A 118 11.97 -18.84 14.95
CA ARG A 118 12.29 -17.56 14.29
C ARG A 118 12.95 -17.78 12.94
N SER A 119 13.93 -18.68 12.86
CA SER A 119 14.62 -19.00 11.61
C SER A 119 13.66 -19.59 10.58
N PHE A 120 12.76 -20.49 10.99
CA PHE A 120 11.74 -21.04 10.12
C PHE A 120 10.78 -19.96 9.61
N LEU A 121 10.23 -19.13 10.50
CA LEU A 121 9.31 -18.05 10.14
C LEU A 121 9.98 -17.05 9.19
N LEU A 122 11.21 -16.64 9.46
CA LEU A 122 11.95 -15.69 8.63
C LEU A 122 12.25 -16.23 7.24
N ASN A 123 12.70 -17.48 7.14
CA ASN A 123 13.24 -18.02 5.90
C ASN A 123 12.23 -18.80 5.06
N ARG A 124 11.15 -19.30 5.67
CA ARG A 124 10.21 -20.24 5.04
C ARG A 124 8.78 -19.74 4.99
N VAL A 125 8.40 -18.75 5.81
CA VAL A 125 7.02 -18.26 5.86
C VAL A 125 6.93 -16.87 5.22
N VAL A 126 6.02 -16.72 4.26
CA VAL A 126 5.75 -15.43 3.63
C VAL A 126 5.23 -14.45 4.70
N ASN A 127 5.89 -13.30 4.83
CA ASN A 127 5.69 -12.32 5.91
C ASN A 127 6.03 -12.82 7.33
N GLY A 128 6.69 -13.97 7.51
CA GLY A 128 6.98 -14.50 8.85
C GLY A 128 7.90 -13.60 9.68
N GLY A 129 8.77 -12.81 9.02
CA GLY A 129 9.55 -11.75 9.69
C GLY A 129 8.74 -10.58 10.24
N ALA A 130 7.44 -10.48 9.93
CA ALA A 130 6.54 -9.49 10.51
C ALA A 130 5.97 -9.94 11.87
N ILE A 131 6.26 -11.17 12.33
CA ILE A 131 5.84 -11.66 13.65
C ILE A 131 6.77 -11.05 14.71
N PRO A 132 6.25 -10.25 15.67
CA PRO A 132 7.06 -9.63 16.70
C PRO A 132 7.61 -10.64 17.71
N ASN A 133 8.54 -10.17 18.55
CA ASN A 133 9.00 -10.96 19.68
C ASN A 133 7.94 -11.08 20.79
N HIS A 134 8.19 -11.96 21.77
CA HIS A 134 7.26 -12.21 22.86
C HIS A 134 6.85 -10.94 23.61
N LYS A 135 7.81 -10.07 23.95
CA LYS A 135 7.54 -8.83 24.70
C LYS A 135 6.58 -7.92 23.93
N GLN A 136 6.84 -7.72 22.64
CA GLN A 136 5.99 -6.92 21.76
C GLN A 136 4.60 -7.54 21.56
N LEU A 137 4.52 -8.87 21.48
CA LEU A 137 3.25 -9.60 21.42
C LEU A 137 2.45 -9.44 22.72
N GLN A 138 3.11 -9.49 23.88
CA GLN A 138 2.47 -9.32 25.18
C GLN A 138 1.94 -7.89 25.37
N GLU A 139 2.75 -6.87 25.07
CA GLU A 139 2.33 -5.47 25.09
C GLU A 139 1.09 -5.27 24.22
N ARG A 140 1.11 -5.80 22.99
CA ARG A 140 -0.04 -5.70 22.07
C ARG A 140 -1.25 -6.47 22.54
N TYR A 141 -1.07 -7.69 23.04
CA TYR A 141 -2.16 -8.47 23.61
C TYR A 141 -2.85 -7.69 24.72
N THR A 142 -2.08 -7.12 25.65
CA THR A 142 -2.65 -6.29 26.72
C THR A 142 -3.38 -5.08 26.16
N THR A 143 -2.79 -4.32 25.23
CA THR A 143 -3.44 -3.18 24.58
C THR A 143 -4.75 -3.59 23.90
N PHE A 144 -4.77 -4.66 23.10
CA PHE A 144 -5.98 -5.11 22.40
C PHE A 144 -7.04 -5.65 23.35
N PHE A 145 -6.65 -6.34 24.43
CA PHE A 145 -7.57 -6.82 25.45
C PHE A 145 -8.25 -5.65 26.18
N PHE A 146 -7.50 -4.60 26.54
CA PHE A 146 -8.08 -3.39 27.13
C PHE A 146 -9.05 -2.68 26.17
N PHE A 147 -8.72 -2.56 24.88
CA PHE A 147 -9.63 -1.92 23.92
C PHE A 147 -10.91 -2.72 23.63
N LEU A 148 -10.87 -4.05 23.65
CA LEU A 148 -12.07 -4.88 23.45
C LEU A 148 -13.03 -4.87 24.66
N PHE A 149 -12.51 -4.66 25.87
CA PHE A 149 -13.31 -4.63 27.11
C PHE A 149 -13.65 -3.21 27.62
N SER A 150 -13.14 -2.15 27.00
CA SER A 150 -13.52 -0.76 27.33
C SER A 150 -14.75 -0.25 26.56
N TYR A 151 -15.25 -1.04 25.61
CA TYR A 151 -16.44 -0.76 24.80
C TYR A 151 -17.60 -1.75 25.05
N LEU A 152 -17.49 -2.57 26.11
CA LEU A 152 -18.55 -3.38 26.70
C LEU A 152 -18.89 -2.80 28.07
#